data_AF-A0A7I8DP37-F1
#
_entry.id   AF-A0A7I8DP37-F1
#
_cell.length_a   1.000
_cell.length_b   1.000
_cell.length_c   1.000
_cell.angle_alpha   90.00
_cell.angle_beta   90.00
_cell.angle_gamma   90.00
#
_symmetry.space_group_name_H-M   'P 1'
#
loop_
_entity.id
_entity.type
_entity.pdbx_description
1 polymer ?
#
loop_
_entity_poly.entity_id
_entity_poly.type
_entity_poly.pdbx_seq_one_letter_code
_entity_poly.pdbx_strand_id
1 'polypeptide(L)'
;MVNLFGTNEQRELLKGIYGFEFPEDFWIFLNFYEEIKGTPNEKTLEDFDGLGIYPTGPFDVLSGKFDGKELKLPIPHHMRFRMDPPEFHTILLGRDDGLHFGYWVDDIREGNICIAGYYNNDAFGIDYYGTNLFEFIRYELETMVSAYVEESEYQDEEDIRYTKKVLRKLTGLRNILMKYGTGDRKLKGEEYCICYAEGDIRPCMAPTWEGMGIVVPKVTFQSWEEKYFDGYLKPSAYG
;
A
#
# COMPACT_ATOMS: atom_id res chain seq x y z
N MET A 1 -8.08 21.79 -17.17
CA MET A 1 -7.20 20.65 -17.51
C MET A 1 -5.95 20.80 -16.66
N VAL A 2 -5.88 20.11 -15.52
CA VAL A 2 -4.60 19.91 -14.82
C VAL A 2 -4.17 18.49 -15.16
N ASN A 3 -3.36 18.35 -16.21
CA ASN A 3 -2.67 17.11 -16.54
C ASN A 3 -1.24 17.27 -16.04
N LEU A 4 -0.89 16.66 -14.90
CA LEU A 4 0.49 16.64 -14.43
C LEU A 4 0.83 15.32 -13.74
N PHE A 5 0.53 14.16 -14.31
CA PHE A 5 0.87 12.89 -13.65
C PHE A 5 2.32 12.48 -13.95
N GLY A 6 3.26 13.00 -13.17
CA GLY A 6 4.70 12.71 -13.25
C GLY A 6 5.36 13.18 -14.54
N THR A 7 6.43 13.98 -14.47
CA THR A 7 7.19 14.29 -15.69
C THR A 7 7.81 13.01 -16.24
N ASN A 8 8.05 12.94 -17.57
CA ASN A 8 8.77 11.80 -18.15
C ASN A 8 10.13 11.58 -17.47
N GLU A 9 10.79 12.66 -17.04
CA GLU A 9 12.04 12.60 -16.27
C GLU A 9 11.85 11.93 -14.90
N GLN A 10 10.77 12.25 -14.17
CA GLN A 10 10.45 11.59 -12.90
C GLN A 10 10.12 10.11 -13.07
N ARG A 11 9.39 9.76 -14.13
CA ARG A 11 9.05 8.37 -14.47
C ARG A 11 10.31 7.55 -14.77
N GLU A 12 11.18 8.08 -15.63
CA GLU A 12 12.47 7.45 -15.96
C GLU A 12 13.42 7.38 -14.76
N LEU A 13 13.42 8.39 -13.89
CA LEU A 13 14.19 8.38 -12.65
C LEU A 13 13.78 7.22 -11.73
N LEU A 14 12.48 7.11 -11.41
CA LEU A 14 12.01 6.04 -10.54
C LEU A 14 12.20 4.66 -11.18
N LYS A 15 11.96 4.53 -12.49
CA LYS A 15 12.22 3.30 -13.24
C LYS A 15 13.69 2.88 -13.19
N GLY A 16 14.61 3.83 -13.32
CA GLY A 16 16.05 3.58 -13.21
C GLY A 16 16.48 3.14 -11.82
N ILE A 17 15.82 3.63 -10.77
CA ILE A 17 16.12 3.29 -9.37
C ILE A 17 15.52 1.93 -8.98
N TYR A 18 14.24 1.72 -9.27
CA TYR A 18 13.47 0.57 -8.79
C TYR A 18 13.41 -0.59 -9.78
N GLY A 19 13.74 -0.37 -11.06
CA GLY A 19 13.80 -1.40 -12.08
C GLY A 19 12.45 -1.75 -12.73
N PHE A 20 11.38 -1.04 -12.39
CA PHE A 20 10.04 -1.23 -12.98
C PHE A 20 9.31 0.11 -13.15
N GLU A 21 8.25 0.10 -13.95
CA GLU A 21 7.40 1.26 -14.16
C GLU A 21 6.29 1.29 -13.11
N PHE A 22 6.26 2.34 -12.29
CA PHE A 22 5.22 2.52 -11.29
C PHE A 22 3.85 2.67 -11.98
N PRO A 23 2.79 2.06 -11.42
CA PRO A 23 1.46 2.07 -12.01
C PRO A 23 0.88 3.50 -12.04
N GLU A 24 -0.13 3.72 -12.89
CA GLU A 24 -0.65 5.07 -13.12
C GLU A 24 -1.29 5.69 -11.87
N ASP A 25 -1.91 4.88 -11.03
CA ASP A 25 -2.49 5.32 -9.76
C ASP A 25 -1.44 5.87 -8.78
N PHE A 26 -0.17 5.42 -8.82
CA PHE A 26 0.93 6.05 -8.09
C PHE A 26 1.11 7.52 -8.49
N TRP A 27 1.15 7.81 -9.79
CA TRP A 27 1.36 9.16 -10.31
C TRP A 27 0.14 10.05 -10.05
N ILE A 28 -1.06 9.47 -10.13
CA ILE A 28 -2.30 10.14 -9.73
C ILE A 28 -2.30 10.46 -8.24
N PHE A 29 -1.84 9.51 -7.42
CA PHE A 29 -1.71 9.69 -5.98
C PHE A 29 -0.69 10.76 -5.61
N LEU A 30 0.44 10.86 -6.34
CA LEU A 30 1.40 11.95 -6.15
C LEU A 30 0.71 13.32 -6.28
N ASN A 31 -0.11 13.52 -7.31
CA ASN A 31 -0.82 14.79 -7.49
C ASN A 31 -1.87 15.05 -6.41
N PHE A 32 -2.58 14.01 -5.99
CA PHE A 32 -3.50 14.08 -4.86
C PHE A 32 -2.76 14.51 -3.59
N TYR A 33 -1.60 13.91 -3.33
CA TYR A 33 -0.78 14.21 -2.16
C TYR A 33 -0.20 15.63 -2.22
N GLU A 34 0.23 16.09 -3.39
CA GLU A 34 0.69 17.47 -3.58
C GLU A 34 -0.46 18.49 -3.49
N GLU A 35 -1.71 18.17 -3.92
CA GLU A 35 -2.89 19.01 -3.64
C GLU A 35 -3.10 19.13 -2.12
N ILE A 36 -3.03 18.03 -1.38
CA ILE A 36 -3.17 18.03 0.07
C ILE A 36 -2.08 18.88 0.75
N LYS A 37 -0.81 18.71 0.35
CA LYS A 37 0.32 19.49 0.88
C LYS A 37 0.23 20.98 0.54
N GLY A 38 -0.09 21.28 -0.71
CA GLY A 38 -0.10 22.64 -1.25
C GLY A 38 -1.35 23.44 -0.87
N THR A 39 -2.36 22.80 -0.27
CA THR A 39 -3.52 23.51 0.26
C THR A 39 -3.06 24.39 1.44
N PRO A 40 -3.23 25.73 1.40
CA PRO A 40 -2.74 26.67 2.44
C PRO A 40 -3.33 26.47 3.85
N ASN A 41 -4.14 25.44 4.02
CA ASN A 41 -4.77 25.06 5.25
C ASN A 41 -3.91 23.93 5.85
N GLU A 42 -3.01 24.26 6.80
CA GLU A 42 -2.18 23.31 7.57
C GLU A 42 -2.98 22.10 8.06
N LYS A 43 -4.28 22.30 8.29
CA LYS A 43 -5.27 21.29 8.63
C LYS A 43 -5.39 20.14 7.62
N THR A 44 -5.20 20.35 6.31
CA THR A 44 -5.38 19.29 5.28
C THR A 44 -4.25 18.26 5.33
N LEU A 45 -3.03 18.71 5.64
CA LEU A 45 -1.89 17.86 5.95
C LEU A 45 -2.12 17.06 7.24
N GLU A 46 -2.58 17.74 8.31
CA GLU A 46 -2.99 17.06 9.55
C GLU A 46 -4.15 16.07 9.35
N ASP A 47 -4.98 16.25 8.32
CA ASP A 47 -6.12 15.38 8.02
C ASP A 47 -5.67 14.08 7.34
N PHE A 48 -4.63 14.13 6.50
CA PHE A 48 -3.97 12.93 5.98
C PHE A 48 -3.16 12.24 7.08
N ASP A 49 -2.46 13.00 7.93
CA ASP A 49 -1.86 12.47 9.17
C ASP A 49 -2.92 11.84 10.08
N GLY A 50 -4.17 12.30 9.99
CA GLY A 50 -5.33 11.74 10.67
C GLY A 50 -5.69 10.32 10.24
N LEU A 51 -5.37 9.91 9.00
CA LEU A 51 -5.44 8.51 8.58
C LEU A 51 -4.33 7.66 9.19
N GLY A 52 -3.28 8.28 9.74
CA GLY A 52 -2.11 7.56 10.22
C GLY A 52 -1.34 6.86 9.09
N ILE A 53 -1.45 7.34 7.85
CA ILE A 53 -0.74 6.81 6.69
C ILE A 53 0.16 7.91 6.11
N TYR A 54 1.40 7.58 5.74
CA TYR A 54 2.41 8.55 5.32
C TYR A 54 3.17 8.08 4.07
N PRO A 55 3.25 8.89 2.99
CA PRO A 55 3.99 8.51 1.80
C PRO A 55 5.50 8.44 2.04
N THR A 56 6.16 7.43 1.51
CA THR A 56 7.61 7.22 1.64
C THR A 56 8.22 6.56 0.40
N GLY A 57 9.46 6.06 0.49
CA GLY A 57 10.10 5.28 -0.58
C GLY A 57 10.26 6.11 -1.86
N PRO A 58 9.56 5.79 -2.97
CA PRO A 58 9.62 6.57 -4.19
C PRO A 58 9.15 8.03 -4.02
N PHE A 59 8.24 8.33 -3.10
CA PHE A 59 7.83 9.72 -2.82
C PHE A 59 8.98 10.53 -2.20
N ASP A 60 9.79 9.90 -1.35
CA ASP A 60 10.97 10.53 -0.76
C ASP A 60 12.02 10.85 -1.84
N VAL A 61 12.19 9.96 -2.82
CA VAL A 61 13.05 10.20 -3.99
C VAL A 61 12.58 11.42 -4.76
N LEU A 62 11.29 11.48 -5.12
CA LEU A 62 10.71 12.59 -5.88
C LEU A 62 10.74 13.93 -5.13
N SER A 63 10.78 13.90 -3.79
CA SER A 63 10.93 15.11 -2.97
C SER A 63 12.35 15.69 -2.95
N GLY A 64 13.33 15.00 -3.58
CA GLY A 64 14.74 15.37 -3.54
C GLY A 64 15.43 15.03 -2.21
N LYS A 65 14.84 14.15 -1.39
CA LYS A 65 15.37 13.80 -0.05
C LYS A 65 16.82 13.29 -0.10
N PHE A 66 17.23 12.70 -1.20
CA PHE A 66 18.55 12.10 -1.39
C PHE A 66 19.50 12.95 -2.23
N ASP A 67 19.06 14.11 -2.72
CA ASP A 67 19.84 14.93 -3.63
C ASP A 67 21.13 15.43 -2.98
N GLY A 68 22.25 15.21 -3.67
CA GLY A 68 23.58 15.59 -3.19
C GLY A 68 24.08 14.80 -1.96
N LYS A 69 23.40 13.73 -1.56
CA LYS A 69 23.80 12.90 -0.41
C LYS A 69 24.55 11.65 -0.85
N GLU A 70 25.64 11.35 -0.15
CA GLU A 70 26.30 10.06 -0.23
C GLU A 70 25.57 9.04 0.64
N LEU A 71 24.97 8.01 0.03
CA LEU A 71 24.21 6.99 0.74
C LEU A 71 25.07 5.76 1.00
N LYS A 72 24.98 5.22 2.22
CA LYS A 72 25.66 3.97 2.60
C LYS A 72 25.07 2.73 1.90
N LEU A 73 23.80 2.79 1.53
CA LEU A 73 23.06 1.73 0.85
C LEU A 73 22.33 2.30 -0.38
N PRO A 74 22.08 1.48 -1.41
CA PRO A 74 21.28 1.90 -2.56
C PRO A 74 19.86 2.33 -2.16
N ILE A 75 19.29 3.31 -2.87
CA ILE A 75 17.95 3.85 -2.62
C ILE A 75 16.86 2.78 -2.51
N PRO A 76 16.84 1.68 -3.29
CA PRO A 76 15.83 0.62 -3.12
C PRO A 76 15.80 -0.06 -1.75
N HIS A 77 16.83 0.13 -0.90
CA HIS A 77 16.83 -0.34 0.48
C HIS A 77 16.20 0.65 1.47
N HIS A 78 15.93 1.89 1.04
CA HIS A 78 15.26 2.88 1.87
C HIS A 78 13.82 2.43 2.16
N MET A 79 13.46 2.36 3.45
CA MET A 79 12.18 1.83 3.93
C MET A 79 11.86 0.39 3.51
N ARG A 80 12.92 -0.38 3.20
CA ARG A 80 12.80 -1.83 3.11
C ARG A 80 12.96 -2.43 4.51
N PHE A 81 11.90 -3.05 5.00
CA PHE A 81 11.87 -3.75 6.28
C PHE A 81 12.48 -5.14 6.16
N ARG A 82 12.75 -5.76 7.31
CA ARG A 82 13.55 -6.98 7.41
C ARG A 82 12.96 -8.15 6.61
N MET A 83 11.63 -8.23 6.53
CA MET A 83 10.92 -9.32 5.89
C MET A 83 10.40 -8.96 4.49
N ASP A 84 10.68 -7.76 3.98
CA ASP A 84 10.21 -7.33 2.67
C ASP A 84 10.87 -8.17 1.58
N PRO A 85 10.12 -9.00 0.85
CA PRO A 85 10.67 -9.71 -0.29
C PRO A 85 11.00 -8.72 -1.43
N PRO A 86 11.83 -9.10 -2.40
CA PRO A 86 12.17 -8.24 -3.54
C PRO A 86 10.97 -7.71 -4.33
N GLU A 87 9.86 -8.45 -4.32
CA GLU A 87 8.59 -8.12 -4.96
C GLU A 87 7.86 -6.97 -4.24
N PHE A 88 8.17 -6.73 -2.97
CA PHE A 88 7.49 -5.74 -2.14
C PHE A 88 8.26 -4.41 -2.08
N HIS A 89 7.60 -3.35 -2.54
CA HIS A 89 8.14 -1.99 -2.59
C HIS A 89 7.31 -1.04 -1.73
N THR A 90 7.81 -0.73 -0.53
CA THR A 90 7.15 0.19 0.41
C THR A 90 6.92 1.57 -0.19
N ILE A 91 5.67 2.02 -0.15
CA ILE A 91 5.25 3.35 -0.62
C ILE A 91 4.52 4.15 0.45
N LEU A 92 3.99 3.50 1.49
CA LEU A 92 3.27 4.12 2.60
C LEU A 92 3.70 3.50 3.94
N LEU A 93 3.80 4.32 4.97
CA LEU A 93 3.99 3.89 6.36
C LEU A 93 2.68 4.09 7.12
N GLY A 94 2.33 3.15 7.98
CA GLY A 94 1.33 3.33 9.02
C GLY A 94 1.91 4.08 10.23
N ARG A 95 1.04 4.53 11.13
CA ARG A 95 1.41 5.28 12.34
C ARG A 95 2.10 4.42 13.38
N ASP A 96 1.65 3.18 13.54
CA ASP A 96 2.01 2.31 14.66
C ASP A 96 2.71 1.02 14.21
N ASP A 97 3.62 0.53 15.07
CA ASP A 97 4.19 -0.82 15.10
C ASP A 97 4.79 -1.38 13.79
N GLY A 98 5.31 -0.49 12.95
CA GLY A 98 5.97 -0.90 11.70
C GLY A 98 4.99 -1.42 10.66
N LEU A 99 3.72 -1.04 10.76
CA LEU A 99 2.77 -1.17 9.66
C LEU A 99 3.27 -0.38 8.46
N HIS A 100 3.25 -1.02 7.30
CA HIS A 100 3.60 -0.36 6.06
C HIS A 100 2.94 -1.07 4.89
N PHE A 101 2.74 -0.31 3.82
CA PHE A 101 2.09 -0.77 2.61
C PHE A 101 2.98 -0.49 1.41
N GLY A 102 2.93 -1.41 0.46
CA GLY A 102 3.80 -1.42 -0.71
C GLY A 102 3.08 -1.90 -1.94
N TYR A 103 3.67 -1.60 -3.09
CA TYR A 103 3.36 -2.34 -4.30
C TYR A 103 4.02 -3.70 -4.23
N TRP A 104 3.23 -4.76 -4.41
CA TRP A 104 3.72 -6.10 -4.68
C TRP A 104 3.76 -6.31 -6.19
N VAL A 105 4.92 -6.63 -6.73
CA VAL A 105 5.17 -6.74 -8.17
C VAL A 105 5.58 -8.17 -8.50
N ASP A 106 4.66 -8.94 -9.10
CA ASP A 106 4.93 -10.34 -9.48
C ASP A 106 5.74 -10.47 -10.75
N ASP A 107 5.28 -9.78 -11.80
CA ASP A 107 6.00 -9.69 -13.07
C ASP A 107 5.92 -8.25 -13.59
N ILE A 108 7.09 -7.62 -13.60
CA ILE A 108 7.33 -6.27 -14.11
C ILE A 108 6.84 -6.12 -15.56
N ARG A 109 6.87 -7.20 -16.36
CA ARG A 109 6.48 -7.17 -17.79
C ARG A 109 4.98 -7.27 -18.01
N GLU A 110 4.30 -8.02 -17.15
CA GLU A 110 2.84 -8.22 -17.24
C GLU A 110 2.07 -7.13 -16.50
N GLY A 111 2.74 -6.29 -15.70
CA GLY A 111 2.10 -5.22 -14.92
C GLY A 111 1.21 -5.78 -13.80
N ASN A 112 1.48 -7.02 -13.37
CA ASN A 112 0.79 -7.66 -12.26
C ASN A 112 1.28 -7.02 -10.95
N ILE A 113 0.62 -5.93 -10.58
CA ILE A 113 0.92 -5.12 -9.41
C ILE A 113 -0.32 -5.05 -8.51
N CYS A 114 -0.12 -5.25 -7.21
CA CYS A 114 -1.17 -5.03 -6.21
C CYS A 114 -0.64 -4.25 -5.01
N ILE A 115 -1.55 -3.81 -4.15
CA ILE A 115 -1.24 -3.25 -2.85
C ILE A 115 -1.17 -4.40 -1.85
N ALA A 116 -0.09 -4.43 -1.08
CA ALA A 116 0.09 -5.37 0.00
C ALA A 116 0.56 -4.61 1.25
N GLY A 117 0.38 -5.19 2.43
CA GLY A 117 0.83 -4.58 3.67
C GLY A 117 0.93 -5.58 4.81
N TYR A 118 1.76 -5.24 5.80
CA TYR A 118 1.88 -6.01 7.02
C TYR A 118 2.53 -5.19 8.13
N TYR A 119 2.43 -5.73 9.35
CA TYR A 119 3.13 -5.22 10.53
C TYR A 119 4.48 -5.92 10.67
N ASN A 120 5.57 -5.18 10.50
CA ASN A 120 6.93 -5.76 10.60
C ASN A 120 7.22 -6.40 11.98
N ASN A 121 6.46 -6.05 13.02
CA ASN A 121 6.70 -6.49 14.40
C ASN A 121 5.74 -7.57 14.93
N ASP A 122 4.59 -7.81 14.29
CA ASP A 122 3.50 -8.60 14.92
C ASP A 122 3.18 -9.93 14.24
N ALA A 123 3.38 -10.10 12.93
CA ALA A 123 3.19 -11.39 12.25
C ALA A 123 3.86 -11.46 10.87
N PHE A 124 4.14 -12.68 10.40
CA PHE A 124 4.75 -12.94 9.08
C PHE A 124 3.79 -12.79 7.89
N GLY A 125 2.48 -12.65 8.14
CA GLY A 125 1.48 -12.60 7.07
C GLY A 125 1.51 -11.25 6.36
N ILE A 126 1.70 -11.28 5.05
CA ILE A 126 1.51 -10.14 4.16
C ILE A 126 0.11 -10.25 3.58
N ASP A 127 -0.69 -9.21 3.84
CA ASP A 127 -2.08 -9.15 3.42
C ASP A 127 -2.21 -8.41 2.07
N TYR A 128 -3.17 -8.86 1.28
CA TYR A 128 -3.54 -8.26 0.01
C TYR A 128 -4.63 -7.19 0.22
N TYR A 129 -4.43 -6.01 -0.35
CA TYR A 129 -5.30 -4.84 -0.17
C TYR A 129 -5.92 -4.32 -1.48
N GLY A 130 -5.91 -5.12 -2.55
CA GLY A 130 -6.47 -4.73 -3.85
C GLY A 130 -5.41 -4.37 -4.89
N THR A 131 -5.85 -3.96 -6.08
CA THR A 131 -4.97 -3.59 -7.20
C THR A 131 -4.86 -2.08 -7.42
N ASN A 132 -5.52 -1.27 -6.60
CA ASN A 132 -5.59 0.17 -6.79
C ASN A 132 -5.39 0.94 -5.49
N LEU A 133 -4.46 1.88 -5.50
CA LEU A 133 -4.07 2.69 -4.35
C LEU A 133 -5.21 3.57 -3.83
N PHE A 134 -6.07 4.10 -4.71
CA PHE A 134 -7.21 4.93 -4.29
C PHE A 134 -8.33 4.13 -3.65
N GLU A 135 -8.61 2.93 -4.15
CA GLU A 135 -9.58 2.03 -3.52
C GLU A 135 -9.09 1.61 -2.12
N PHE A 136 -7.80 1.27 -1.97
CA PHE A 136 -7.18 0.99 -0.68
C PHE A 136 -7.30 2.17 0.29
N ILE A 137 -6.83 3.37 -0.10
CA ILE A 137 -6.90 4.55 0.77
C ILE A 137 -8.35 4.94 1.09
N ARG A 138 -9.27 4.74 0.15
CA ARG A 138 -10.69 4.97 0.41
C ARG A 138 -11.22 3.99 1.45
N TYR A 139 -10.87 2.71 1.35
CA TYR A 139 -11.28 1.69 2.31
C TYR A 139 -10.76 1.99 3.73
N GLU A 140 -9.49 2.35 3.87
CA GLU A 140 -8.90 2.75 5.16
C GLU A 140 -9.61 3.97 5.76
N LEU A 141 -9.91 4.98 4.93
CA LEU A 141 -10.65 6.16 5.35
C LEU A 141 -12.05 5.81 5.86
N GLU A 142 -12.79 4.96 5.14
CA GLU A 142 -14.16 4.60 5.52
C GLU A 142 -14.21 3.69 6.75
N THR A 143 -13.22 2.81 6.90
CA THR A 143 -13.03 1.99 8.11
C THR A 143 -12.84 2.88 9.33
N MET A 144 -11.97 3.89 9.21
CA MET A 144 -11.76 4.86 10.28
C MET A 144 -13.03 5.69 10.57
N VAL A 145 -13.76 6.13 9.54
CA VAL A 145 -15.04 6.84 9.73
C VAL A 145 -16.04 5.97 10.48
N SER A 146 -16.14 4.68 10.13
CA SER A 146 -17.02 3.73 10.80
C SER A 146 -16.68 3.60 12.27
N ALA A 147 -15.40 3.40 12.60
CA ALA A 147 -14.92 3.29 13.98
C ALA A 147 -15.25 4.54 14.82
N TYR A 148 -14.98 5.74 14.31
CA TYR A 148 -15.32 6.98 15.02
C TYR A 148 -16.84 7.19 15.20
N VAL A 149 -17.66 6.75 14.24
CA VAL A 149 -19.12 6.83 14.36
C VAL A 149 -19.59 5.89 15.47
N GLU A 150 -19.13 4.63 15.48
CA GLU A 150 -19.47 3.65 16.51
C GLU A 150 -19.01 4.10 17.90
N GLU A 151 -17.77 4.56 18.04
CA GLU A 151 -17.24 5.07 19.31
C GLU A 151 -18.05 6.26 19.85
N SER A 152 -18.55 7.13 18.96
CA SER A 152 -19.30 8.32 19.36
C SER A 152 -20.62 8.02 20.09
N GLU A 153 -21.15 6.79 19.97
CA GLU A 153 -22.37 6.35 20.63
C GLU A 153 -22.19 6.15 22.15
N TYR A 154 -20.94 5.98 22.60
CA TYR A 154 -20.59 5.65 23.99
C TYR A 154 -19.82 6.77 24.70
N GLN A 155 -19.62 7.91 24.03
CA GLN A 155 -18.77 9.01 24.49
C GLN A 155 -19.53 10.10 25.26
N ASP A 156 -18.81 10.84 26.12
CA ASP A 156 -19.34 12.03 26.78
C ASP A 156 -19.36 13.26 25.85
N GLU A 157 -19.92 14.39 26.32
CA GLU A 157 -20.07 15.60 25.48
C GLU A 157 -18.73 16.20 24.99
N GLU A 158 -17.63 15.99 25.72
CA GLU A 158 -16.32 16.51 25.33
C GLU A 158 -15.70 15.64 24.23
N ASP A 159 -15.76 14.32 24.40
CA ASP A 159 -15.28 13.35 23.43
C ASP A 159 -16.08 13.42 22.11
N ILE A 160 -17.39 13.63 22.18
CA ILE A 160 -18.24 13.84 21.00
C ILE A 160 -17.77 15.05 20.18
N ARG A 161 -17.29 16.13 20.82
CA ARG A 161 -16.75 17.30 20.10
C ARG A 161 -15.47 16.97 19.35
N TYR A 162 -14.58 16.19 19.97
CA TYR A 162 -13.35 15.72 19.32
C TYR A 162 -13.68 14.82 18.12
N THR A 163 -14.55 13.83 18.31
CA THR A 163 -14.98 12.90 17.26
C THR A 163 -15.62 13.62 16.08
N LYS A 164 -16.51 14.60 16.33
CA LYS A 164 -17.06 15.47 15.27
C LYS A 164 -15.99 16.25 14.52
N LYS A 165 -14.93 16.69 15.19
CA LYS A 165 -13.80 17.37 14.53
C LYS A 165 -13.09 16.40 13.59
N VAL A 166 -12.80 15.17 14.02
CA VAL A 166 -12.14 14.13 13.20
C VAL A 166 -13.01 13.72 12.01
N LEU A 167 -14.30 13.44 12.19
CA LEU A 167 -15.21 13.06 11.11
C LEU A 167 -15.32 14.13 10.01
N ARG A 168 -15.28 15.42 10.39
CA ARG A 168 -15.25 16.53 9.43
C ARG A 168 -13.95 16.55 8.62
N LYS A 169 -12.82 16.23 9.25
CA LYS A 169 -11.50 16.12 8.60
C LYS A 169 -11.52 14.97 7.58
N LEU A 170 -11.92 13.77 8.00
CA LEU A 170 -12.06 12.60 7.12
C LEU A 170 -13.03 12.85 5.95
N THR A 171 -14.12 13.58 6.20
CA THR A 171 -15.06 13.98 5.14
C THR A 171 -14.42 14.94 4.12
N GLY A 172 -13.61 15.89 4.58
CA GLY A 172 -12.84 16.77 3.70
C GLY A 172 -11.87 15.99 2.83
N LEU A 173 -11.10 15.09 3.45
CA LEU A 173 -10.14 14.22 2.75
C LEU A 173 -10.82 13.33 1.71
N ARG A 174 -11.94 12.68 2.07
CA ARG A 174 -12.75 11.88 1.14
C ARG A 174 -13.16 12.68 -0.09
N ASN A 175 -13.60 13.92 0.09
CA ASN A 175 -14.04 14.76 -1.03
C ASN A 175 -12.89 15.11 -1.98
N ILE A 176 -11.67 15.26 -1.46
CA ILE A 176 -10.48 15.46 -2.29
C ILE A 176 -10.14 14.15 -3.01
N LEU A 177 -10.06 13.03 -2.28
CA LEU A 177 -9.77 11.70 -2.83
C LEU A 177 -10.70 11.36 -4.00
N MET A 178 -12.00 11.62 -3.84
CA MET A 178 -13.05 11.38 -4.84
C MET A 178 -12.87 12.14 -6.18
N LYS A 179 -12.06 13.20 -6.21
CA LYS A 179 -11.72 13.90 -7.46
C LYS A 179 -10.71 13.13 -8.30
N TYR A 180 -9.89 12.31 -7.64
CA TYR A 180 -8.77 11.57 -8.24
C TYR A 180 -9.11 10.10 -8.48
N GLY A 181 -9.87 9.47 -7.58
CA GLY A 181 -10.32 8.09 -7.68
C GLY A 181 -11.57 7.82 -6.83
N THR A 182 -12.31 6.75 -7.10
CA THR A 182 -13.53 6.34 -6.35
C THR A 182 -14.71 7.34 -6.38
N GLY A 183 -14.69 8.34 -7.26
CA GLY A 183 -15.72 9.38 -7.31
C GLY A 183 -17.12 8.87 -7.68
N ASP A 184 -17.19 7.73 -8.37
CA ASP A 184 -18.40 6.99 -8.70
C ASP A 184 -18.98 6.20 -7.51
N ARG A 185 -18.18 5.97 -6.46
CA ARG A 185 -18.57 5.25 -5.24
C ARG A 185 -19.31 6.18 -4.28
N LYS A 186 -20.63 6.01 -4.19
CA LYS A 186 -21.51 6.88 -3.37
C LYS A 186 -21.63 6.45 -1.90
N LEU A 187 -21.37 5.18 -1.60
CA LEU A 187 -21.44 4.62 -0.24
C LEU A 187 -20.36 5.20 0.67
N LYS A 188 -20.56 5.13 1.99
CA LYS A 188 -19.68 5.68 3.03
C LYS A 188 -19.73 4.83 4.30
N GLY A 189 -18.73 4.97 5.16
CA GLY A 189 -18.62 4.27 6.44
C GLY A 189 -18.74 2.76 6.27
N GLU A 190 -19.45 2.13 7.21
CA GLU A 190 -19.69 0.69 7.24
C GLU A 190 -20.27 0.14 5.91
N GLU A 191 -21.23 0.84 5.29
CA GLU A 191 -21.83 0.40 4.02
C GLU A 191 -20.80 0.33 2.89
N TYR A 192 -19.82 1.26 2.88
CA TYR A 192 -18.71 1.20 1.93
C TYR A 192 -17.86 -0.04 2.21
N CYS A 193 -17.44 -0.22 3.46
CA CYS A 193 -16.59 -1.33 3.86
C CYS A 193 -17.23 -2.67 3.50
N ILE A 194 -18.53 -2.86 3.77
CA ILE A 194 -19.24 -4.10 3.42
C ILE A 194 -19.25 -4.36 1.91
N CYS A 195 -19.50 -3.33 1.09
CA CYS A 195 -19.60 -3.49 -0.37
C CYS A 195 -18.25 -3.61 -1.08
N TYR A 196 -17.16 -3.14 -0.47
CA TYR A 196 -15.85 -3.03 -1.11
C TYR A 196 -14.71 -3.67 -0.29
N ALA A 197 -15.01 -4.45 0.76
CA ALA A 197 -14.01 -5.18 1.55
C ALA A 197 -13.31 -6.30 0.79
N GLU A 198 -13.98 -6.88 -0.21
CA GLU A 198 -13.43 -7.96 -1.01
C GLU A 198 -12.70 -7.37 -2.22
N GLY A 199 -11.36 -7.26 -2.11
CA GLY A 199 -10.52 -7.11 -3.29
C GLY A 199 -10.55 -8.38 -4.12
N ASP A 200 -10.27 -8.27 -5.43
CA ASP A 200 -10.19 -9.42 -6.32
C ASP A 200 -9.21 -10.48 -5.77
N ILE A 201 -9.55 -11.76 -5.89
CA ILE A 201 -8.64 -12.83 -5.47
C ILE A 201 -7.42 -12.79 -6.40
N ARG A 202 -6.25 -12.51 -5.83
CA ARG A 202 -4.99 -12.58 -6.57
C ARG A 202 -4.71 -14.04 -6.97
N PRO A 203 -4.50 -14.34 -8.26
CA PRO A 203 -4.29 -15.71 -8.73
C PRO A 203 -2.93 -16.24 -8.26
N CYS A 204 -2.92 -17.05 -7.21
CA CYS A 204 -1.72 -17.67 -6.66
C CYS A 204 -1.56 -19.12 -7.14
N MET A 205 -0.38 -19.48 -7.66
CA MET A 205 -0.09 -20.86 -8.09
C MET A 205 0.45 -21.74 -6.96
N ALA A 206 1.24 -21.16 -6.05
CA ALA A 206 1.74 -21.86 -4.88
C ALA A 206 1.79 -20.92 -3.68
N PRO A 207 1.20 -21.30 -2.53
CA PRO A 207 1.27 -20.48 -1.33
C PRO A 207 2.70 -20.42 -0.83
N THR A 208 3.06 -19.29 -0.25
CA THR A 208 4.31 -19.08 0.47
C THR A 208 4.00 -18.79 1.94
N TRP A 209 5.01 -18.82 2.79
CA TRP A 209 4.81 -18.68 4.24
C TRP A 209 4.33 -17.28 4.63
N GLU A 210 4.68 -16.27 3.83
CA GLU A 210 4.21 -14.89 3.98
C GLU A 210 2.80 -14.66 3.42
N GLY A 211 2.16 -15.67 2.80
CA GLY A 211 0.75 -15.59 2.38
C GLY A 211 0.51 -15.03 0.99
N MET A 212 1.43 -14.25 0.42
CA MET A 212 1.26 -13.68 -0.92
C MET A 212 1.40 -14.74 -2.02
N GLY A 213 2.27 -15.72 -1.87
CA GLY A 213 2.41 -16.81 -2.83
C GLY A 213 3.01 -16.43 -4.17
N ILE A 214 3.34 -17.44 -4.96
CA ILE A 214 4.08 -17.33 -6.22
C ILE A 214 3.10 -17.32 -7.39
N VAL A 215 3.30 -16.36 -8.31
CA VAL A 215 2.64 -16.30 -9.62
C VAL A 215 3.66 -16.64 -10.68
N VAL A 216 3.43 -17.73 -11.41
CA VAL A 216 4.23 -18.12 -12.57
C VAL A 216 3.31 -18.68 -13.66
N PRO A 217 3.71 -18.62 -14.94
CA PRO A 217 2.97 -19.29 -16.00
C PRO A 217 2.75 -20.77 -15.68
N LYS A 218 1.53 -21.29 -15.85
CA LYS A 218 1.21 -22.69 -15.55
C LYS A 218 2.11 -23.70 -16.26
N VAL A 219 2.61 -23.34 -17.45
CA VAL A 219 3.50 -24.19 -18.25
C VAL A 219 4.90 -24.36 -17.65
N THR A 220 5.33 -23.44 -16.78
CA THR A 220 6.65 -23.49 -16.13
C THR A 220 6.59 -24.04 -14.70
N PHE A 221 5.41 -24.07 -14.08
CA PHE A 221 5.25 -24.61 -12.74
C PHE A 221 5.40 -26.14 -12.73
N GLN A 222 6.39 -26.64 -11.98
CA GLN A 222 6.55 -28.07 -11.70
C GLN A 222 6.33 -28.28 -10.19
N SER A 223 5.25 -28.98 -9.83
CA SER A 223 5.01 -29.32 -8.43
C SER A 223 6.03 -30.36 -7.95
N TRP A 224 6.39 -30.28 -6.66
CA TRP A 224 7.41 -31.13 -6.06
C TRP A 224 7.08 -32.62 -6.05
N GLU A 225 5.83 -33.01 -6.30
CA GLU A 225 5.38 -34.41 -6.21
C GLU A 225 5.84 -35.29 -7.39
N GLU A 226 6.30 -34.72 -8.51
CA GLU A 226 6.50 -35.51 -9.73
C GLU A 226 7.92 -36.06 -9.98
N LYS A 227 8.98 -35.67 -9.25
CA LYS A 227 10.36 -36.00 -9.73
C LYS A 227 11.46 -36.46 -8.78
N TYR A 228 11.39 -36.38 -7.44
CA TYR A 228 12.65 -36.51 -6.65
C TYR A 228 12.66 -37.36 -5.36
N PHE A 229 11.66 -38.18 -5.05
CA PHE A 229 11.73 -38.98 -3.81
C PHE A 229 12.58 -40.28 -3.88
N ASP A 230 12.96 -40.78 -5.06
CA ASP A 230 13.75 -42.01 -5.16
C ASP A 230 15.27 -41.85 -4.88
N GLY A 231 15.77 -40.62 -4.71
CA GLY A 231 17.21 -40.36 -4.65
C GLY A 231 17.79 -39.90 -3.31
N TYR A 232 16.99 -39.29 -2.44
CA TYR A 232 17.51 -38.49 -1.31
C TYR A 232 17.27 -39.07 0.08
N LEU A 233 16.52 -40.18 0.21
CA LEU A 233 16.41 -40.93 1.45
C LEU A 233 17.17 -42.27 1.34
N LYS A 234 18.50 -42.21 1.24
CA LYS A 234 19.29 -43.35 1.71
C LYS A 234 19.21 -43.35 3.24
N PRO A 235 18.81 -44.45 3.90
CA PRO A 235 18.89 -44.56 5.35
C PRO A 235 20.30 -44.18 5.79
N SER A 236 20.43 -43.27 6.76
CA SER A 236 21.73 -42.98 7.34
C SER A 236 22.29 -44.28 7.94
N ALA A 237 23.48 -44.66 7.48
CA ALA A 237 24.25 -45.75 8.06
C ALA A 237 24.83 -45.29 9.39
N TYR A 238 23.97 -45.20 10.41
CA TYR A 238 24.37 -45.25 11.81
C TYR A 238 23.51 -46.33 12.47
N GLY A 239 23.98 -47.58 12.33
CA GLY A 239 23.75 -48.66 13.28
C GLY A 239 24.87 -48.69 14.29
#